data_AF-A0A529P0V5-F1
#
_entry.id   AF-A0A529P0V5-F1
#
_cell.length_a   1.000
_cell.length_b   1.000
_cell.length_c   1.000
_cell.angle_alpha   90.00
_cell.angle_beta   90.00
_cell.angle_gamma   90.00
#
_symmetry.space_group_name_H-M   'P 1'
#
loop_
_entity.id
_entity.type
_entity.pdbx_description
1 polymer ?
#
loop_
_entity_poly.entity_id
_entity_poly.type
_entity_poly.pdbx_seq_one_letter_code
_entity_poly.pdbx_strand_id
1 'polypeptide(L)'
;FGAALFAIFVFLFEPRSGVFVIVLTAAYGAFAYTLYSIAVAHANDHARAEDFVKVSGGLLLLYGFGTMIGPLLAAGLMGWLRPEGLFLATALAHLCLAGYTLLRISRRAPVPIENRDAFKTQPADRSVTPEALRLDPRRKAETNG
;
A
#
# COMPACT_ATOMS: atom_id res chain seq x y z
N PHE A 1 1.82 -5.97 9.35
CA PHE A 1 1.67 -6.80 10.56
C PHE A 1 0.32 -6.61 11.24
N GLY A 2 -0.12 -5.38 11.55
CA GLY A 2 -1.39 -5.13 12.26
C GLY A 2 -2.62 -5.79 11.62
N ALA A 3 -2.80 -5.67 10.31
CA ALA A 3 -3.95 -6.30 9.62
C ALA A 3 -3.98 -7.83 9.80
N ALA A 4 -2.84 -8.51 9.65
CA ALA A 4 -2.76 -9.96 9.89
C ALA A 4 -3.12 -10.32 11.34
N LEU A 5 -2.63 -9.54 12.31
CA LEU A 5 -2.92 -9.76 13.73
C LEU A 5 -4.42 -9.69 14.02
N PHE A 6 -5.10 -8.63 13.60
CA PHE A 6 -6.53 -8.47 13.84
C PHE A 6 -7.37 -9.50 13.06
N ALA A 7 -6.98 -9.85 11.84
CA ALA A 7 -7.66 -10.88 11.07
C ALA A 7 -7.55 -12.27 11.73
N ILE A 8 -6.36 -12.64 12.22
CA ILE A 8 -6.15 -13.90 12.97
C ILE A 8 -6.96 -13.87 14.27
N PHE A 9 -6.98 -12.73 14.97
CA PHE A 9 -7.76 -12.59 16.19
C PHE A 9 -9.25 -12.84 15.94
N VAL A 10 -9.83 -12.21 14.92
CA VAL A 10 -11.24 -12.42 14.55
C VAL A 10 -11.49 -13.89 14.20
N PHE A 11 -10.58 -14.52 13.46
CA PHE A 11 -10.71 -15.93 13.08
C PHE A 11 -10.66 -16.91 14.27
N LEU A 12 -9.76 -16.66 15.24
CA LEU A 12 -9.57 -17.55 16.38
C LEU A 12 -10.63 -17.38 17.48
N PHE A 13 -11.06 -16.15 17.74
CA PHE A 13 -11.93 -15.83 18.88
C PHE A 13 -13.41 -15.75 18.53
N GLU A 14 -13.78 -15.76 17.23
CA GLU A 14 -15.16 -15.77 16.75
C GLU A 14 -16.08 -14.78 17.49
N PRO A 15 -15.74 -13.48 17.52
CA PRO A 15 -16.47 -12.50 18.31
C PRO A 15 -17.94 -12.47 17.88
N ARG A 16 -18.85 -12.72 18.81
CA ARG A 16 -20.30 -12.69 18.55
C ARG A 16 -20.95 -11.37 18.94
N SER A 17 -20.28 -10.57 19.77
CA SER A 17 -20.74 -9.22 20.12
C SER A 17 -20.52 -8.27 18.96
N GLY A 18 -21.60 -7.63 18.48
CA GLY A 18 -21.52 -6.69 17.36
C GLY A 18 -20.53 -5.55 17.57
N VAL A 19 -20.42 -5.03 18.80
CA VAL A 19 -19.44 -3.99 19.15
C VAL A 19 -18.01 -4.48 18.94
N PHE A 20 -17.70 -5.69 19.42
CA PHE A 20 -16.36 -6.28 19.24
C PHE A 20 -16.05 -6.53 17.76
N VAL A 21 -17.01 -7.05 17.00
CA VAL A 21 -16.84 -7.27 15.54
C VAL A 21 -16.54 -5.96 14.84
N ILE A 22 -17.29 -4.90 15.12
CA ILE A 22 -17.08 -3.58 14.52
C ILE A 22 -15.71 -3.02 14.87
N VAL A 23 -15.32 -3.03 16.15
CA VAL A 23 -14.03 -2.49 16.61
C VAL A 23 -12.86 -3.25 15.98
N LEU A 24 -12.90 -4.57 15.98
CA LEU A 24 -11.84 -5.40 15.41
C LEU A 24 -11.76 -5.27 13.89
N THR A 25 -12.90 -5.19 13.21
CA THR A 25 -12.95 -5.01 11.75
C THR A 25 -12.49 -3.59 11.35
N ALA A 26 -12.81 -2.58 12.15
CA ALA A 26 -12.33 -1.22 11.95
C ALA A 26 -10.80 -1.14 12.14
N ALA A 27 -10.26 -1.78 13.19
CA ALA A 27 -8.83 -1.88 13.40
C ALA A 27 -8.14 -2.63 12.24
N TYR A 28 -8.67 -3.78 11.84
CA TYR A 28 -8.22 -4.50 10.65
C TYR A 28 -8.19 -3.60 9.41
N GLY A 29 -9.30 -2.90 9.13
CA GLY A 29 -9.44 -2.00 7.99
C GLY A 29 -8.42 -0.86 8.01
N ALA A 30 -8.19 -0.23 9.17
CA ALA A 30 -7.19 0.82 9.31
C ALA A 30 -5.80 0.34 8.86
N PHE A 31 -5.37 -0.85 9.30
CA PHE A 31 -4.08 -1.40 8.86
C PHE A 31 -4.11 -1.88 7.41
N ALA A 32 -5.18 -2.54 6.96
CA ALA A 32 -5.26 -3.09 5.61
C ALA A 32 -5.26 -2.00 4.54
N TYR A 33 -6.03 -0.92 4.72
CA TYR A 33 -6.10 0.17 3.74
C TYR A 33 -4.83 1.01 3.67
N THR A 34 -4.09 1.17 4.78
CA THR A 34 -2.78 1.86 4.75
C THR A 34 -1.74 1.12 3.90
N LEU A 35 -1.82 -0.21 3.81
CA LEU A 35 -0.88 -0.98 3.00
C LEU A 35 -1.01 -0.68 1.50
N TYR A 36 -2.21 -0.35 1.02
CA TYR A 36 -2.41 -0.01 -0.39
C TYR A 36 -1.62 1.23 -0.78
N SER A 37 -1.78 2.33 -0.04
CA SER A 37 -1.06 3.59 -0.33
C SER A 37 0.45 3.42 -0.21
N ILE A 38 0.91 2.68 0.80
CA ILE A 38 2.34 2.37 0.99
C ILE A 38 2.88 1.55 -0.18
N ALA A 39 2.18 0.50 -0.61
CA ALA A 39 2.64 -0.37 -1.69
C ALA A 39 2.68 0.36 -3.04
N VAL A 40 1.66 1.18 -3.33
CA VAL A 40 1.60 2.00 -4.55
C VAL A 40 2.71 3.05 -4.54
N ALA A 41 2.89 3.78 -3.43
CA ALA A 41 3.98 4.74 -3.29
C ALA A 41 5.34 4.06 -3.47
N HIS A 42 5.57 2.94 -2.76
CA HIS A 42 6.82 2.18 -2.87
C HIS A 42 7.11 1.73 -4.31
N ALA A 43 6.12 1.24 -5.04
CA ALA A 43 6.28 0.82 -6.43
C ALA A 43 6.57 2.00 -7.37
N ASN A 44 5.87 3.12 -7.17
CA ASN A 44 6.04 4.30 -8.01
C ASN A 44 7.34 5.05 -7.72
N ASP A 45 7.80 5.11 -6.47
CA ASP A 45 9.08 5.73 -6.10
C ASP A 45 10.28 4.97 -6.68
N HIS A 46 10.10 3.70 -7.04
CA HIS A 46 11.13 2.87 -7.69
C HIS A 46 10.97 2.81 -9.21
N ALA A 47 9.92 3.38 -9.78
CA ALA A 47 9.70 3.42 -11.22
C ALA A 47 10.55 4.54 -11.85
N ARG A 48 11.16 4.26 -13.00
CA ARG A 48 11.73 5.32 -13.84
C ARG A 48 10.59 6.17 -14.40
N ALA A 49 10.83 7.46 -14.64
CA ALA A 49 9.80 8.38 -15.14
C ALA A 49 9.12 7.87 -16.44
N GLU A 50 9.90 7.27 -17.34
CA GLU A 50 9.43 6.66 -18.59
C GLU A 50 8.58 5.39 -18.40
N ASP A 51 8.72 4.70 -17.26
CA ASP A 51 8.04 3.43 -16.96
C ASP A 51 6.78 3.60 -16.10
N PHE A 52 6.45 4.82 -15.65
CA PHE A 52 5.37 5.06 -14.68
C PHE A 52 4.01 4.48 -15.12
N VAL A 53 3.64 4.69 -16.39
CA VAL A 53 2.38 4.16 -16.96
C VAL A 53 2.38 2.64 -16.99
N LYS A 54 3.52 2.03 -17.35
CA LYS A 54 3.68 0.58 -17.41
C LYS A 54 3.61 -0.05 -16.02
N VAL A 55 4.26 0.55 -15.03
CA VAL A 55 4.21 0.11 -13.62
C VAL A 55 2.79 0.23 -13.07
N SER A 56 2.14 1.36 -13.28
CA SER A 56 0.75 1.59 -12.85
C SER A 56 -0.23 0.59 -13.50
N GLY A 57 -0.07 0.32 -14.80
CA GLY A 57 -0.85 -0.72 -15.49
C GLY A 57 -0.61 -2.12 -14.91
N GLY A 58 0.65 -2.47 -14.60
CA GLY A 58 0.99 -3.73 -13.93
C GLY A 58 0.36 -3.87 -12.54
N LEU A 59 0.35 -2.79 -11.74
CA LEU A 59 -0.32 -2.76 -10.44
C LEU A 59 -1.84 -2.94 -10.57
N LEU A 60 -2.47 -2.32 -11.58
CA LEU A 60 -3.90 -2.48 -11.83
C LEU A 60 -4.25 -3.91 -12.24
N LEU A 61 -3.43 -4.54 -13.09
CA LEU A 61 -3.60 -5.95 -13.47
C LEU A 61 -3.48 -6.86 -12.25
N LEU A 62 -2.47 -6.65 -11.40
CA LEU A 62 -2.27 -7.43 -10.18
C LEU A 62 -3.44 -7.23 -9.20
N TYR A 63 -3.95 -6.01 -9.08
CA TYR A 63 -5.16 -5.71 -8.30
C TYR A 63 -6.35 -6.51 -8.85
N GLY A 64 -6.57 -6.49 -10.17
CA GLY A 64 -7.63 -7.27 -10.82
C GLY A 64 -7.55 -8.76 -10.49
N PHE A 65 -6.37 -9.37 -10.63
CA PHE A 65 -6.15 -10.76 -10.23
C PHE A 65 -6.47 -11.00 -8.75
N GLY A 66 -6.01 -10.13 -7.86
CA GLY A 66 -6.29 -10.21 -6.43
C GLY A 66 -7.79 -10.14 -6.12
N THR A 67 -8.52 -9.22 -6.76
CA THR A 67 -9.98 -9.08 -6.59
C THR A 67 -10.78 -10.24 -7.17
N MET A 68 -10.21 -11.02 -8.09
CA MET A 68 -10.84 -12.22 -8.63
C MET A 68 -10.57 -13.44 -7.75
N ILE A 69 -9.29 -13.66 -7.37
CA ILE A 69 -8.86 -14.82 -6.58
C ILE A 69 -9.31 -14.70 -5.12
N GLY A 70 -9.27 -13.49 -4.56
CA GLY A 70 -9.58 -13.22 -3.16
C GLY A 70 -10.96 -13.72 -2.72
N PRO A 71 -12.06 -13.33 -3.38
CA PRO A 71 -13.40 -13.81 -3.06
C PRO A 71 -13.57 -15.31 -3.23
N LEU A 72 -12.92 -15.92 -4.22
CA LEU A 72 -12.98 -17.38 -4.43
C LEU A 72 -12.32 -18.13 -3.26
N LEU A 73 -11.13 -17.70 -2.83
CA LEU A 73 -10.46 -18.26 -1.66
C LEU A 73 -11.25 -18.02 -0.38
N ALA A 74 -11.76 -16.80 -0.18
CA ALA A 74 -12.57 -16.45 0.97
C ALA A 74 -13.85 -17.29 1.04
N ALA A 75 -14.59 -17.42 -0.07
CA ALA A 75 -15.80 -18.23 -0.14
C ALA A 75 -15.49 -19.72 0.15
N GLY A 76 -14.40 -20.25 -0.40
CA GLY A 76 -13.95 -21.61 -0.12
C GLY A 76 -13.65 -21.85 1.37
N LEU A 77 -12.88 -20.95 2.00
CA LEU A 77 -12.59 -21.03 3.43
C LEU A 77 -13.84 -20.83 4.29
N MET A 78 -14.75 -19.94 3.89
CA MET A 78 -16.03 -19.74 4.58
C MET A 78 -16.90 -21.00 4.53
N GLY A 79 -16.92 -21.70 3.39
CA GLY A 79 -17.70 -22.92 3.20
C GLY A 79 -17.10 -24.15 3.88
N TRP A 80 -15.78 -24.30 3.89
CA TRP A 80 -15.12 -25.49 4.46
C TRP A 80 -14.81 -25.39 5.95
N LEU A 81 -14.54 -24.18 6.46
CA LEU A 81 -14.17 -23.98 7.86
C LEU A 81 -15.31 -23.38 8.67
N ARG A 82 -15.65 -22.11 8.40
CA ARG A 82 -16.62 -21.28 9.13
C ARG A 82 -16.68 -19.87 8.54
N PRO A 83 -17.73 -19.05 8.81
CA PRO A 83 -17.86 -17.70 8.27
C PRO A 83 -16.64 -16.78 8.50
N GLU A 84 -15.94 -16.95 9.61
CA GLU A 84 -14.73 -16.18 9.93
C GLU A 84 -13.54 -16.53 9.01
N GLY A 85 -13.64 -17.59 8.19
CA GLY A 85 -12.68 -17.98 7.17
C GLY A 85 -12.36 -16.87 6.15
N LEU A 86 -13.25 -15.89 5.99
CA LEU A 86 -12.97 -14.64 5.29
C LEU A 86 -11.72 -13.94 5.84
N PHE A 87 -11.64 -13.81 7.17
CA PHE A 87 -10.50 -13.16 7.82
C PHE A 87 -9.25 -14.02 7.71
N LEU A 88 -9.36 -15.35 7.74
CA LEU A 88 -8.21 -16.23 7.49
C LEU A 88 -7.62 -16.04 6.09
N ALA A 89 -8.45 -15.91 5.03
CA ALA A 89 -7.97 -15.63 3.68
C ALA A 89 -7.11 -14.36 3.65
N THR A 90 -7.61 -13.29 4.27
CA THR A 90 -6.89 -12.01 4.31
C THR A 90 -5.64 -12.11 5.19
N ALA A 91 -5.69 -12.82 6.31
CA ALA A 91 -4.54 -13.03 7.19
C ALA A 91 -3.39 -13.71 6.44
N LEU A 92 -3.68 -14.76 5.65
CA LEU A 92 -2.67 -15.45 4.84
C LEU A 92 -2.00 -14.50 3.84
N ALA A 93 -2.76 -13.67 3.13
CA ALA A 93 -2.20 -12.68 2.20
C ALA A 93 -1.30 -11.66 2.91
N HIS A 94 -1.74 -11.14 4.06
CA HIS A 94 -0.96 -10.18 4.84
C HIS A 94 0.30 -10.81 5.47
N LEU A 95 0.24 -12.09 5.87
CA LEU A 95 1.39 -12.85 6.36
C LEU A 95 2.40 -13.12 5.25
N CYS A 96 1.96 -13.46 4.03
CA CYS A 96 2.84 -13.61 2.87
C CYS A 96 3.57 -12.30 2.58
N LEU A 97 2.86 -11.18 2.56
CA LEU A 97 3.47 -9.85 2.37
C LEU A 97 4.44 -9.51 3.51
N ALA A 98 4.05 -9.74 4.75
CA ALA A 98 4.89 -9.52 5.93
C ALA A 98 6.17 -10.35 5.88
N GLY A 99 6.06 -11.66 5.58
CA GLY A 99 7.18 -12.57 5.43
C GLY A 99 8.12 -12.14 4.32
N TYR A 100 7.59 -11.78 3.14
CA TYR A 100 8.40 -11.24 2.04
C TYR A 100 9.12 -9.95 2.46
N THR A 101 8.44 -9.06 3.17
CA THR A 101 9.02 -7.78 3.61
C THR A 101 10.16 -8.01 4.61
N LEU A 102 9.99 -8.94 5.56
CA LEU A 102 11.04 -9.33 6.50
C LEU A 102 12.23 -9.96 5.77
N LEU A 103 11.97 -10.91 4.85
CA LEU A 103 13.02 -11.53 4.04
C LEU A 103 13.80 -10.50 3.22
N ARG A 104 13.11 -9.52 2.63
CA ARG A 104 13.72 -8.44 1.85
C ARG A 104 14.60 -7.55 2.73
N ILE A 105 14.11 -7.16 3.90
CA ILE A 105 14.86 -6.31 4.84
C ILE A 105 16.10 -7.05 5.34
N SER A 106 15.97 -8.32 5.74
CA SER A 106 17.08 -9.12 6.26
C SER A 106 18.18 -9.38 5.22
N ARG A 107 17.85 -9.38 3.92
CA ARG A 107 18.83 -9.60 2.84
C ARG A 107 19.46 -8.34 2.28
N ARG A 108 18.94 -7.15 2.59
CA ARG A 108 19.42 -5.89 2.01
C ARG A 108 20.31 -5.18 3.02
N ALA A 109 21.57 -4.96 2.67
CA ALA A 109 22.49 -4.17 3.49
C ALA A 109 21.91 -2.75 3.69
N PRO A 110 22.01 -2.17 4.91
CA PRO A 110 21.68 -0.77 5.12
C PRO A 110 22.51 0.11 4.18
N VAL A 111 21.91 1.20 3.68
CA VAL A 111 22.67 2.19 2.90
C VAL A 111 23.74 2.78 3.83
N PRO A 112 25.03 2.75 3.47
CA PRO A 112 26.10 3.36 4.25
C PRO A 112 25.79 4.81 4.58
N ILE A 113 26.20 5.28 5.77
CA ILE A 113 25.88 6.63 6.24
C ILE A 113 26.44 7.68 5.29
N GLU A 114 27.58 7.44 4.65
CA GLU A 114 28.17 8.35 3.65
C GLU A 114 27.30 8.52 2.39
N ASN A 115 26.43 7.56 2.07
CA ASN A 115 25.53 7.59 0.92
C ASN A 115 24.10 8.01 1.29
N ARG A 116 23.84 8.42 2.54
CA ARG A 116 22.57 9.04 2.91
C ARG A 116 22.59 10.49 2.44
N ASP A 117 21.68 10.84 1.56
CA ASP A 117 21.40 12.24 1.27
C ASP A 117 21.07 12.97 2.58
N ALA A 118 21.78 14.07 2.85
CA ALA A 118 21.44 14.94 3.96
C ALA A 118 19.99 15.40 3.76
N PHE A 119 19.17 15.31 4.82
CA PHE A 119 17.80 15.77 4.78
C PHE A 119 17.79 17.26 4.44
N LYS A 120 17.55 17.57 3.17
CA LYS A 120 17.34 18.93 2.71
C LYS A 120 15.90 19.24 3.00
N THR A 121 15.66 20.08 4.01
CA THR A 121 14.39 20.78 4.13
C THR A 121 14.25 21.58 2.84
N GLN A 122 13.51 21.06 1.85
CA GLN A 122 13.02 21.93 0.80
C GLN A 122 12.18 22.96 1.55
N PRO A 123 12.51 24.26 1.43
CA PRO A 123 11.59 25.28 1.91
C PRO A 123 10.23 24.94 1.32
N ALA A 124 9.19 24.95 2.14
CA ALA A 124 7.82 24.97 1.65
C ALA A 124 7.58 26.32 0.95
N ASP A 125 8.42 26.68 -0.02
CA ASP A 125 8.06 27.67 -1.01
C ASP A 125 6.88 27.03 -1.72
N ARG A 126 5.71 27.59 -1.40
CA ARG A 126 4.38 27.23 -1.90
C ARG A 126 4.53 26.46 -3.19
N SER A 127 4.04 25.21 -3.21
CA SER A 127 3.97 24.36 -4.39
C SER A 127 3.43 25.13 -5.59
N VAL A 128 4.30 25.84 -6.30
CA VAL A 128 3.98 26.45 -7.58
C VAL A 128 4.05 25.27 -8.51
N THR A 129 2.90 24.74 -8.88
CA THR A 129 2.83 23.68 -9.87
C THR A 129 3.59 24.13 -11.12
N PRO A 130 4.22 23.22 -11.88
CA PRO A 130 4.84 23.56 -13.16
C PRO A 130 3.94 24.40 -14.06
N GLU A 131 2.62 24.22 -13.94
CA GLU A 131 1.56 24.98 -14.61
C GLU A 131 1.41 26.40 -14.07
N ALA A 132 1.49 26.62 -12.76
CA ALA A 132 1.49 27.95 -12.16
C ALA A 132 2.73 28.77 -12.55
N LEU A 133 3.88 28.11 -12.78
CA LEU A 133 5.07 28.74 -13.37
C LEU A 133 4.87 29.11 -14.85
N ARG A 134 4.09 28.32 -15.60
CA ARG A 134 3.75 28.61 -17.01
C ARG A 134 2.76 29.77 -17.16
N LEU A 135 1.87 29.95 -16.19
CA LEU A 135 0.85 30.98 -16.16
C LEU A 135 1.28 32.26 -15.43
N ASP A 136 2.52 32.33 -14.91
CA ASP A 136 3.00 33.53 -14.21
C ASP A 136 3.11 34.70 -15.20
N PRO A 137 2.26 35.74 -15.09
CA PRO A 137 2.27 36.88 -16.00
C PRO A 137 3.53 37.74 -15.85
N ARG A 138 4.35 37.50 -14.81
CA ARG A 138 5.66 38.16 -14.62
C ARG A 138 6.78 37.53 -15.44
N ARG A 139 6.57 36.34 -16.03
CA ARG A 139 7.53 35.71 -16.93
C ARG A 139 7.37 36.32 -18.31
N LYS A 140 8.35 37.12 -18.74
CA LYS A 140 8.40 37.66 -20.12
C LYS A 140 8.29 36.49 -21.10
N ALA A 141 7.34 36.55 -22.03
CA ALA A 141 7.29 35.63 -23.15
C ALA A 141 8.65 35.69 -23.85
N GLU A 142 9.29 34.54 -24.07
CA GLU A 142 10.41 34.48 -24.99
C GLU A 142 9.87 34.84 -26.37
N THR A 143 10.01 36.12 -26.72
CA THR A 143 9.78 36.60 -28.06
C THR A 143 10.91 36.03 -28.90
N ASN A 144 10.63 34.89 -29.56
CA ASN A 144 11.52 34.33 -30.58
C ASN A 144 11.73 35.38 -31.68
N GLY A 145 12.95 35.93 -31.74
CA GLY A 145 13.54 36.50 -32.94
C GLY A 145 14.26 35.42 -33.73
#